data_AF-A0A354IU78-F1
#
_entry.id   AF-A0A354IU78-F1
#
_cell.length_a   1.000
_cell.length_b   1.000
_cell.length_c   1.000
_cell.angle_alpha   90.00
_cell.angle_beta   90.00
_cell.angle_gamma   90.00
#
_symmetry.space_group_name_H-M   'P 1'
#
loop_
_entity.id
_entity.type
_entity.pdbx_description
1 polymer ?
#
loop_
_entity_poly.entity_id
_entity_poly.type
_entity_poly.pdbx_seq_one_letter_code
_entity_poly.pdbx_strand_id
1 'polypeptide(L)' 'MKTASDDFDYDAALAACACGDERALRGIYDREGRRLLGVALRIVRGRALAEDVLHDAFLSIWTRARSFDPRAAIDVSV' A
#
# COMPACT_ATOMS: atom_id res chain seq x y z
N MET A 1 -16.48 2.99 -15.08
CA MET A 1 -16.06 4.33 -14.62
C MET A 1 -16.80 4.59 -13.31
N LYS A 2 -16.14 4.40 -12.15
CA LYS A 2 -16.77 4.62 -10.84
C LYS A 2 -16.24 5.96 -10.31
N THR A 3 -17.13 6.95 -10.30
CA THR A 3 -16.94 8.32 -9.85
C THR A 3 -17.08 8.44 -8.33
N ALA A 4 -16.20 9.27 -7.74
CA ALA A 4 -16.15 9.97 -6.45
C ALA A 4 -17.06 9.57 -5.25
N SER A 5 -16.41 9.56 -4.06
CA SER A 5 -16.92 9.59 -2.67
C SER A 5 -17.04 8.29 -1.85
N ASP A 6 -16.16 7.31 -2.13
CA ASP A 6 -15.56 6.46 -1.09
C ASP A 6 -14.05 6.69 -1.13
N ASP A 7 -13.64 7.95 -0.96
CA ASP A 7 -12.22 8.31 -1.01
C ASP A 7 -11.58 7.82 0.28
N PHE A 8 -11.00 6.62 0.22
CA PHE A 8 -10.25 6.09 1.34
C PHE A 8 -9.08 7.03 1.58
N ASP A 9 -9.00 7.59 2.78
CA ASP A 9 -7.92 8.49 3.15
C ASP A 9 -6.63 7.69 3.37
N TYR A 10 -5.88 7.51 2.28
CA TYR A 10 -4.61 6.79 2.31
C TYR A 10 -3.56 7.53 3.15
N ASP A 11 -3.63 8.86 3.22
CA ASP A 11 -2.67 9.65 4.01
C ASP A 11 -2.90 9.40 5.51
N ALA A 12 -4.16 9.48 5.96
CA ALA A 12 -4.52 9.15 7.33
C ALA A 12 -4.22 7.67 7.67
N ALA A 13 -4.47 6.75 6.73
CA ALA A 13 -4.16 5.33 6.95
C ALA A 13 -2.64 5.09 7.07
N LEU A 14 -1.81 5.75 6.25
CA LEU A 14 -0.36 5.66 6.33
C LEU A 14 0.17 6.30 7.61
N ALA A 15 -0.38 7.45 8.03
CA ALA A 15 -0.05 8.09 9.30
C ALA A 15 -0.40 7.18 10.50
N ALA A 16 -1.56 6.52 10.46
CA ALA A 16 -1.94 5.54 11.49
C ALA A 16 -1.00 4.31 11.49
N CYS A 17 -0.57 3.83 10.31
CA CYS A 17 0.47 2.80 10.21
C CYS A 17 1.79 3.27 10.84
N ALA A 18 2.17 4.54 10.67
CA ALA A 18 3.35 5.13 11.30
C ALA A 18 3.27 5.09 12.84
N CYS A 19 2.06 5.23 13.39
CA CYS A 19 1.79 5.08 14.81
C CYS A 19 1.67 3.61 15.27
N GLY A 20 1.78 2.63 14.38
CA GLY A 20 1.66 1.21 14.68
C GLY A 20 0.22 0.67 14.68
N ASP A 21 -0.72 1.36 14.02
CA ASP A 21 -2.10 0.86 13.88
C ASP A 21 -2.20 -0.21 12.76
N GLU A 22 -2.23 -1.47 13.16
CA GLU A 22 -2.36 -2.62 12.26
C GLU A 22 -3.70 -2.62 11.49
N ARG A 23 -4.76 -2.01 12.04
CA ARG A 23 -6.07 -1.94 11.37
C ARG A 23 -6.02 -1.00 10.18
N ALA A 24 -5.21 0.04 10.23
CA ALA A 24 -5.00 0.94 9.12
C ALA A 24 -4.32 0.22 7.94
N LEU A 25 -3.27 -0.56 8.21
CA LEU A 25 -2.61 -1.39 7.19
C LEU A 25 -3.58 -2.41 6.60
N ARG A 26 -4.40 -3.04 7.45
CA ARG A 26 -5.44 -3.97 7.00
C ARG A 26 -6.47 -3.30 6.08
N GLY A 27 -6.87 -2.06 6.37
CA GLY A 27 -7.74 -1.27 5.52
C GLY A 27 -7.15 -1.03 4.12
N ILE A 28 -5.84 -0.75 4.04
CA ILE A 28 -5.12 -0.62 2.76
C ILE A 28 -5.11 -1.98 2.04
N TYR A 29 -4.86 -3.08 2.76
CA TYR A 29 -4.83 -4.43 2.19
C TYR A 29 -6.18 -4.85 1.60
N ASP A 30 -7.27 -4.65 2.34
CA ASP A 30 -8.60 -5.07 1.90
C ASP A 30 -9.05 -4.33 0.61
N ARG A 31 -8.54 -3.11 0.41
CA ARG A 31 -8.84 -2.26 -0.75
C ARG A 31 -7.93 -2.53 -1.95
N GLU A 32 -6.61 -2.45 -1.76
CA GLU A 32 -5.63 -2.52 -2.85
C GLU A 32 -5.05 -3.92 -3.06
N GLY A 33 -5.14 -4.80 -2.07
CA GLY A 33 -4.46 -6.11 -2.08
C GLY A 33 -4.82 -6.96 -3.30
N ARG A 34 -6.11 -7.02 -3.66
CA ARG A 34 -6.56 -7.76 -4.86
C ARG A 34 -6.02 -7.16 -6.16
N ARG A 35 -5.95 -5.83 -6.24
CA ARG A 35 -5.48 -5.10 -7.42
C ARG A 35 -3.97 -5.27 -7.58
N LEU A 36 -3.21 -5.06 -6.51
CA LEU A 36 -1.76 -5.25 -6.47
C LEU A 36 -1.36 -6.70 -6.76
N LEU A 37 -2.11 -7.67 -6.23
CA LEU A 37 -1.91 -9.08 -6.57
C LEU A 37 -2.09 -9.33 -8.07
N GLY A 38 -3.13 -8.75 -8.67
CA GLY A 38 -3.36 -8.82 -10.12
C GLY A 38 -2.26 -8.16 -10.96
N VAL A 39 -1.54 -7.18 -10.41
CA VAL A 39 -0.35 -6.58 -11.04
C VAL A 39 0.85 -7.50 -10.87
N ALA A 40 1.12 -7.98 -9.65
CA ALA A 40 2.22 -8.90 -9.38
C ALA A 40 2.12 -10.17 -10.23
N LEU A 41 0.92 -10.75 -10.35
CA LEU A 41 0.65 -11.91 -11.22
C LEU A 41 1.03 -11.70 -12.68
N ARG A 42 0.86 -10.47 -13.21
CA ARG A 42 1.23 -10.15 -14.60
C ARG A 42 2.75 -10.09 -14.80
N ILE A 43 3.49 -9.74 -13.76
CA ILE A 43 4.95 -9.56 -13.79
C ILE A 43 5.65 -10.89 -13.56
N VAL A 44 5.36 -11.55 -12.42
CA VAL A 44 6.11 -12.74 -11.99
C VAL A 44 5.55 -14.05 -12.52
N ARG A 45 4.34 -14.02 -13.10
CA ARG A 45 3.67 -15.17 -13.75
C ARG A 45 3.61 -16.45 -12.91
N GLY A 46 3.51 -16.31 -11.59
CA GLY A 46 3.35 -17.41 -10.64
C GLY A 46 2.54 -16.95 -9.42
N ARG A 47 1.57 -17.77 -8.99
CA ARG A 47 0.65 -17.38 -7.90
C ARG A 47 1.35 -17.19 -6.56
N ALA A 48 2.16 -18.17 -6.15
CA ALA A 48 2.89 -18.12 -4.88
C ALA A 48 3.87 -16.94 -4.86
N LEU A 49 4.68 -16.79 -5.91
CA LEU A 49 5.62 -15.66 -6.03
C LEU A 49 4.91 -14.31 -6.04
N ALA A 50 3.71 -14.21 -6.63
CA ALA A 50 2.92 -12.98 -6.58
C ALA A 50 2.37 -12.68 -5.17
N GLU A 51 2.09 -13.71 -4.35
CA GLU A 51 1.73 -13.53 -2.94
C GLU A 51 2.91 -13.05 -2.12
N ASP A 52 4.09 -13.62 -2.34
CA ASP A 52 5.31 -13.20 -1.66
C ASP A 52 5.63 -11.73 -1.98
N VAL A 53 5.59 -11.35 -3.26
CA VAL A 53 5.79 -9.95 -3.69
C VAL A 53 4.74 -9.01 -3.06
N LEU A 54 3.48 -9.44 -2.99
CA LEU A 54 2.43 -8.66 -2.34
C LEU A 54 2.73 -8.49 -0.85
N HIS A 55 3.11 -9.57 -0.18
CA HIS A 55 3.42 -9.57 1.24
C HIS A 55 4.60 -8.63 1.53
N ASP A 56 5.69 -8.74 0.78
CA ASP A 56 6.86 -7.87 0.87
C ASP A 56 6.49 -6.39 0.62
N ALA A 57 5.58 -6.11 -0.31
CA ALA A 57 5.10 -4.77 -0.54
C ALA A 57 4.36 -4.20 0.69
N PHE A 58 3.49 -4.97 1.33
CA PHE A 58 2.79 -4.54 2.54
C PHE A 58 3.71 -4.41 3.76
N LEU A 59 4.71 -5.29 3.90
CA LEU A 59 5.76 -5.15 4.91
C LEU A 59 6.61 -3.90 4.68
N SER A 60 6.92 -3.59 3.42
CA SER A 60 7.62 -2.37 3.04
C SER A 60 6.79 -1.13 3.38
N ILE A 61 5.48 -1.14 3.10
CA ILE A 61 4.56 -0.05 3.50
C ILE A 61 4.57 0.13 5.02
N TRP A 62 4.39 -0.95 5.79
CA TRP A 62 4.37 -0.90 7.25
C TRP A 62 5.67 -0.34 7.84
N THR A 63 6.81 -0.83 7.35
CA THR A 63 8.13 -0.41 7.86
C THR A 63 8.46 1.03 7.47
N ARG A 64 8.11 1.44 6.24
CA ARG A 64 8.38 2.79 5.74
C ARG A 64 7.38 3.83 6.26
N ALA A 65 6.15 3.46 6.58
CA ALA A 65 5.14 4.36 7.13
C ALA A 65 5.68 5.08 8.38
N ARG A 66 6.43 4.39 9.25
CA ARG A 66 7.06 4.99 10.43
C ARG A 66 8.04 6.12 10.13
N SER A 67 8.65 6.11 8.95
CA SER A 67 9.58 7.14 8.47
C SER A 67 8.99 7.96 7.32
N PHE A 68 7.70 7.79 7.03
CA PHE A 68 7.04 8.44 5.91
C PHE A 68 6.74 9.89 6.30
N ASP A 69 7.43 10.82 5.63
CA ASP A 69 7.06 12.23 5.64
C ASP A 69 6.31 12.52 4.33
N PRO A 70 4.98 12.80 4.38
CA PRO A 70 4.20 13.11 3.18
C PRO A 70 4.72 14.34 2.42
N ARG A 71 5.50 15.22 3.07
CA ARG A 71 6.13 16.39 2.44
C ARG A 71 7.44 16.04 1.72
N ALA A 72 8.10 14.94 2.10
CA ALA A 72 9.33 14.47 1.46
C ALA A 72 9.07 13.61 0.21
N ALA A 73 7.89 13.00 0.10
CA ALA A 73 7.53 12.12 -1.02
C ALA A 73 7.39 12.83 -2.38
N ILE A 74 7.42 14.17 -2.41
CA ILE A 74 7.32 15.00 -3.64
C ILE A 74 8.63 15.59 -4.13
N ASP A 75 9.79 15.24 -3.56
CA ASP A 75 11.08 15.57 -4.19
C ASP A 75 11.40 14.57 -5.31
N VAL A 76 10.78 14.80 -6.47
CA VAL A 76 11.30 14.29 -7.75
C VAL A 76 11.96 15.48 -8.44
N SER A 77 13.09 15.93 -7.88
CA SER A 77 14.03 16.78 -8.60
C SER A 77 14.68 15.92 -9.71
N VAL A 78 14.13 16.04 -10.93
CA VAL A 78 14.75 15.64 -12.19
C VAL A 78 15.09 16.89 -13.01
#